data_AF-A0A4S8IX31-F1
#
_entry.id   AF-A0A4S8IX31-F1
#
_cell.length_a   1.000
_cell.length_b   1.000
_cell.length_c   1.000
_cell.angle_alpha   90.00
_cell.angle_beta   90.00
_cell.angle_gamma   90.00
#
_symmetry.space_group_name_H-M   'P 1'
#
loop_
_entity.id
_entity.type
_entity.pdbx_description
1 polymer ?
#
loop_
_entity_poly.entity_id
_entity_poly.type
_entity_poly.pdbx_seq_one_letter_code
_entity_poly.pdbx_strand_id
1 'polypeptide(L)'
;MRRSRRNQTPIESDVSRREATPQQFECDKLDKQHSGMAIAASKRTAQPSSAALSFLHSPRRLHSTSSCSLRPVPSPLRLFQTAAIGSRRTTSVVVCAASDPAQLRSAREDIKELLKTTFCHPILVRLGWHDAGTYDKKIAEWPKRGGANGSLRFEIELKHAANAGLVNALKLLQSIKDKYSSITYADLFQLASATAIEEAGGPKIPMKYGRVDVSGPEQCPEEGRLPDAGPPSPAGHLRNVFYRMGLDDKEIVALSGAHTLGRSRPERSGWGKAETKYTNDGPGAPGGQSWTVQWLNFDNSYFRDIKEGKDEDLLILPTDAVLFEDSHFKVHAEKYAEDEDAFFKDYAEAHAKLSNLGAKFNPPEGISMDDDDSNKTVTRKPFVAESIKIQYEYRPLASISFVAQSNRLNLQT
;
A
#
# COMPACT_ATOMS: atom_id res chain seq x y z
N MET A 1 15.75 -37.94 -78.70
CA MET A 1 16.88 -37.80 -77.76
C MET A 1 16.30 -37.75 -76.34
N ARG A 2 16.44 -38.84 -75.57
CA ARG A 2 17.29 -38.97 -74.34
C ARG A 2 16.92 -37.96 -73.25
N ARG A 3 16.74 -38.29 -71.96
CA ARG A 3 16.70 -39.48 -71.06
C ARG A 3 16.56 -38.79 -69.69
N SER A 4 15.86 -39.25 -68.66
CA SER A 4 16.14 -40.40 -67.80
C SER A 4 15.29 -40.17 -66.53
N ARG A 5 14.43 -41.12 -66.10
CA ARG A 5 14.66 -42.10 -65.00
C ARG A 5 14.53 -41.48 -63.60
N ARG A 6 13.95 -42.09 -62.55
CA ARG A 6 13.32 -43.39 -62.19
C ARG A 6 13.09 -43.23 -60.64
N ASN A 7 12.13 -43.80 -59.90
CA ASN A 7 11.64 -45.17 -59.73
C ASN A 7 10.40 -45.09 -58.80
N GLN A 8 9.25 -45.70 -59.13
CA GLN A 8 8.75 -47.05 -58.75
C GLN A 8 8.22 -47.22 -57.30
N THR A 9 6.91 -46.97 -57.09
CA THR A 9 5.77 -47.87 -56.73
C THR A 9 6.01 -49.34 -56.27
N PRO A 10 4.99 -50.16 -55.86
CA PRO A 10 3.75 -49.98 -55.02
C PRO A 10 3.42 -51.22 -54.10
N ILE A 11 2.16 -51.31 -53.62
CA ILE A 11 1.31 -52.50 -53.28
C ILE A 11 1.07 -52.71 -51.75
N GLU A 12 -0.10 -52.47 -51.16
CA GLU A 12 -1.45 -53.12 -51.20
C GLU A 12 -1.62 -54.37 -50.30
N SER A 13 -2.85 -54.53 -49.79
CA SER A 13 -3.49 -55.69 -49.11
C SER A 13 -3.29 -55.84 -47.59
N ASP A 14 -4.22 -56.32 -46.76
CA ASP A 14 -5.69 -56.46 -46.78
C ASP A 14 -6.09 -57.05 -45.39
N VAL A 15 -7.36 -56.87 -45.01
CA VAL A 15 -8.22 -57.79 -44.19
C VAL A 15 -7.96 -58.07 -42.68
N SER A 16 -9.07 -57.85 -41.93
CA SER A 16 -9.63 -58.60 -40.77
C SER A 16 -8.99 -58.42 -39.38
N ARG A 17 -9.66 -57.72 -38.45
CA ARG A 17 -10.80 -58.17 -37.60
C ARG A 17 -10.46 -59.39 -36.71
N ARG A 18 -10.47 -59.18 -35.39
CA ARG A 18 -11.13 -60.05 -34.39
C ARG A 18 -11.12 -59.41 -32.99
N GLU A 19 -12.30 -59.37 -32.41
CA GLU A 19 -12.65 -59.04 -31.03
C GLU A 19 -12.07 -60.09 -30.05
N ALA A 20 -11.81 -59.68 -28.80
CA ALA A 20 -12.00 -60.52 -27.61
C ALA A 20 -11.91 -59.69 -26.31
N THR A 21 -13.05 -59.56 -25.63
CA THR A 21 -13.20 -59.45 -24.16
C THR A 21 -13.99 -60.71 -23.71
N PRO A 22 -14.22 -60.98 -22.41
CA PRO A 22 -13.48 -60.73 -21.16
C PRO A 22 -13.34 -62.02 -20.29
N GLN A 23 -12.54 -62.03 -19.22
CA GLN A 23 -12.68 -62.93 -18.05
C GLN A 23 -11.72 -62.45 -16.93
N GLN A 24 -12.20 -61.91 -15.80
CA GLN A 24 -12.59 -62.60 -14.55
C GLN A 24 -11.52 -63.52 -13.95
N PHE A 25 -10.97 -63.12 -12.81
CA PHE A 25 -10.53 -64.03 -11.74
C PHE A 25 -10.99 -63.46 -10.38
N GLU A 26 -11.62 -64.32 -9.61
CA GLU A 26 -12.17 -64.13 -8.26
C GLU A 26 -11.50 -65.15 -7.33
N CYS A 27 -11.42 -64.79 -6.03
CA CYS A 27 -11.19 -65.61 -4.83
C CYS A 27 -9.77 -66.18 -4.60
N ASP A 28 -9.23 -66.28 -3.37
CA ASP A 28 -9.90 -66.39 -2.08
C ASP A 28 -9.01 -65.99 -0.86
N LYS A 29 -9.74 -65.77 0.23
CA LYS A 29 -9.47 -65.54 1.66
C LYS A 29 -8.25 -66.25 2.31
N LEU A 30 -7.74 -65.64 3.40
CA LEU A 30 -7.83 -66.20 4.77
C LEU A 30 -7.39 -65.24 5.90
N ASP A 31 -8.15 -65.36 7.00
CA ASP A 31 -8.22 -64.59 8.25
C ASP A 31 -7.02 -64.73 9.22
N LYS A 32 -6.83 -63.73 10.12
CA LYS A 32 -7.16 -63.80 11.56
C LYS A 32 -6.57 -62.67 12.43
N GLN A 33 -7.47 -62.01 13.20
CA GLN A 33 -7.43 -61.70 14.66
C GLN A 33 -6.22 -60.91 15.24
N HIS A 34 -6.35 -59.91 16.14
CA HIS A 34 -7.30 -59.69 17.24
C HIS A 34 -7.23 -58.24 17.82
N SER A 35 -8.32 -57.84 18.48
CA SER A 35 -8.45 -56.86 19.60
C SER A 35 -8.18 -55.36 19.34
N GLY A 36 -9.04 -54.38 19.64
CA GLY A 36 -10.21 -54.36 20.52
C GLY A 36 -9.97 -53.43 21.71
N MET A 37 -10.28 -52.13 21.59
CA MET A 37 -10.59 -51.27 22.75
C MET A 37 -11.47 -50.09 22.32
N ALA A 38 -12.71 -50.13 22.80
CA ALA A 38 -13.69 -49.08 22.75
C ALA A 38 -13.43 -48.04 23.87
N ILE A 39 -13.67 -46.76 23.59
CA ILE A 39 -13.88 -45.75 24.63
C ILE A 39 -15.33 -45.28 24.55
N ALA A 40 -16.01 -45.45 25.67
CA ALA A 40 -17.42 -45.20 25.88
C ALA A 40 -17.74 -43.69 25.92
N ALA A 41 -18.76 -43.31 25.17
CA ALA A 41 -19.52 -42.08 25.37
C ALA A 41 -20.51 -42.29 26.52
N SER A 42 -20.47 -41.43 27.54
CA SER A 42 -21.46 -41.42 28.62
C SER A 42 -22.33 -40.16 28.53
N LYS A 43 -23.63 -40.41 28.37
CA LYS A 43 -24.72 -39.43 28.46
C LYS A 43 -24.87 -38.96 29.91
N ARG A 44 -25.13 -37.66 30.13
CA ARG A 44 -26.10 -37.21 31.15
C ARG A 44 -26.91 -36.02 30.64
N THR A 45 -28.21 -36.17 30.87
CA THR A 45 -29.35 -35.31 30.53
C THR A 45 -29.75 -34.40 31.70
N ALA A 46 -30.47 -33.34 31.33
CA ALA A 46 -31.55 -32.63 32.06
C ALA A 46 -31.22 -31.38 32.92
N GLN A 47 -31.93 -30.29 32.55
CA GLN A 47 -32.14 -28.98 33.19
C GLN A 47 -33.16 -29.07 34.38
N PRO A 48 -33.89 -28.00 34.81
CA PRO A 48 -33.58 -26.62 35.24
C PRO A 48 -34.20 -26.26 36.63
N SER A 49 -33.92 -25.09 37.21
CA SER A 49 -34.86 -24.30 38.07
C SER A 49 -34.29 -22.90 38.37
N SER A 50 -35.01 -21.83 37.99
CA SER A 50 -35.76 -20.85 38.84
C SER A 50 -34.87 -19.87 39.64
N ALA A 51 -35.15 -18.57 39.79
CA ALA A 51 -36.36 -17.78 39.59
C ALA A 51 -36.01 -16.28 39.42
N ALA A 52 -36.96 -15.55 38.83
CA ALA A 52 -37.01 -14.10 38.80
C ALA A 52 -37.43 -13.51 40.16
N LEU A 53 -36.98 -12.30 40.49
CA LEU A 53 -37.68 -11.36 41.37
C LEU A 53 -37.33 -9.93 40.97
N SER A 54 -38.31 -9.25 40.38
CA SER A 54 -38.40 -7.81 40.19
C SER A 54 -38.89 -7.13 41.47
N PHE A 55 -38.29 -6.02 41.89
CA PHE A 55 -39.01 -4.96 42.62
C PHE A 55 -38.46 -3.57 42.31
N LEU A 56 -39.42 -2.68 42.06
CA LEU A 56 -39.36 -1.24 41.91
C LEU A 56 -38.65 -0.56 43.08
N HIS A 57 -38.06 0.62 42.88
CA HIS A 57 -38.47 1.87 43.55
C HIS A 57 -37.79 3.09 42.91
N SER A 58 -38.62 4.11 42.69
CA SER A 58 -38.33 5.42 42.10
C SER A 58 -37.85 6.44 43.16
N PRO A 59 -37.56 7.71 42.80
CA PRO A 59 -36.55 8.55 43.44
C PRO A 59 -37.06 9.40 44.61
N ARG A 60 -36.13 10.00 45.38
CA ARG A 60 -36.45 11.14 46.25
C ARG A 60 -35.59 12.37 45.92
N ARG A 61 -36.32 13.43 45.55
CA ARG A 61 -36.01 14.87 45.63
C ARG A 61 -35.65 15.30 47.06
N LEU A 62 -34.98 16.45 47.19
CA LEU A 62 -35.41 17.70 47.86
C LEU A 62 -34.42 18.81 47.40
N HIS A 63 -34.82 19.80 46.60
CA HIS A 63 -35.43 21.11 46.91
C HIS A 63 -34.54 22.15 47.61
N SER A 64 -34.28 23.28 46.94
CA SER A 64 -34.27 24.68 47.47
C SER A 64 -33.99 25.66 46.29
N THR A 65 -35.00 26.33 45.71
CA THR A 65 -35.34 27.77 45.84
C THR A 65 -34.15 28.73 45.67
N SER A 66 -34.11 29.73 44.79
CA SER A 66 -35.08 30.81 44.62
C SER A 66 -34.91 31.57 43.29
N SER A 67 -36.02 32.18 42.85
CA SER A 67 -36.16 33.18 41.78
C SER A 67 -35.54 34.54 42.11
N CYS A 68 -35.14 35.32 41.10
CA CYS A 68 -35.65 36.67 40.84
C CYS A 68 -34.98 37.32 39.60
N SER A 69 -35.81 37.77 38.65
CA SER A 69 -35.45 38.77 37.62
C SER A 69 -35.37 40.15 38.25
N LEU A 70 -34.46 41.03 37.82
CA LEU A 70 -34.71 42.47 37.65
C LEU A 70 -33.70 43.10 36.66
N ARG A 71 -34.18 44.15 35.99
CA ARG A 71 -33.72 44.84 34.78
C ARG A 71 -32.45 45.71 34.97
N PRO A 72 -31.79 46.13 33.86
CA PRO A 72 -30.69 47.09 33.89
C PRO A 72 -31.18 48.56 33.76
N VAL A 73 -30.41 49.50 34.34
CA VAL A 73 -30.52 50.97 34.16
C VAL A 73 -29.09 51.55 33.95
N PRO A 74 -28.93 52.73 33.32
CA PRO A 74 -27.85 52.98 32.36
C PRO A 74 -26.86 54.10 32.75
N SER A 75 -25.84 54.28 31.89
CA SER A 75 -25.04 55.49 31.57
C SER A 75 -23.59 55.53 32.09
N PRO A 76 -22.65 56.32 31.51
CA PRO A 76 -22.69 57.06 30.24
C PRO A 76 -21.53 56.73 29.27
N LEU A 77 -21.72 57.17 28.03
CA LEU A 77 -20.74 57.23 26.94
C LEU A 77 -19.48 58.04 27.33
N ARG A 78 -18.30 57.49 27.03
CA ARG A 78 -17.12 58.30 26.69
C ARG A 78 -16.44 57.72 25.44
N LEU A 79 -16.43 58.55 24.42
CA LEU A 79 -15.79 58.34 23.12
C LEU A 79 -14.27 58.33 23.31
N PHE A 80 -13.61 57.23 22.99
CA PHE A 80 -12.20 57.23 22.60
C PHE A 80 -12.08 56.47 21.31
N GLN A 81 -11.89 57.21 20.22
CA GLN A 81 -11.45 56.68 18.93
C GLN A 81 -10.02 56.18 19.10
N THR A 82 -9.84 54.86 19.11
CA THR A 82 -8.57 54.24 18.71
C THR A 82 -8.81 53.51 17.41
N ALA A 83 -8.08 53.93 16.38
CA ALA A 83 -8.12 53.35 15.06
C ALA A 83 -7.63 51.89 15.14
N ALA A 84 -8.57 50.95 15.13
CA ALA A 84 -8.27 49.54 14.91
C ALA A 84 -7.94 49.35 13.43
N ILE A 85 -6.66 49.22 13.11
CA ILE A 85 -6.20 48.64 11.86
C ILE A 85 -6.74 47.21 11.83
N GLY A 86 -7.86 47.04 11.15
CA GLY A 86 -8.46 45.74 10.88
C GLY A 86 -7.52 44.94 9.98
N SER A 87 -6.57 44.24 10.59
CA SER A 87 -5.90 43.13 9.92
C SER A 87 -6.97 42.06 9.69
N ARG A 88 -7.57 42.09 8.50
CA ARG A 88 -8.28 40.93 7.94
C ARG A 88 -7.24 39.82 7.88
N ARG A 89 -7.17 39.00 8.93
CA ARG A 89 -6.71 37.62 8.78
C ARG A 89 -7.71 36.95 7.85
N THR A 90 -7.41 37.01 6.56
CA THR A 90 -7.85 35.98 5.63
C THR A 90 -7.24 34.68 6.16
N THR A 91 -8.00 33.94 6.97
CA THR A 91 -7.82 32.50 7.05
C THR A 91 -8.07 32.02 5.63
N SER A 92 -7.01 31.85 4.83
CA SER A 92 -7.15 31.11 3.59
C SER A 92 -7.55 29.71 4.03
N VAL A 93 -8.84 29.40 3.91
CA VAL A 93 -9.23 28.01 3.71
C VAL A 93 -8.39 27.59 2.51
N VAL A 94 -7.39 26.74 2.73
CA VAL A 94 -6.64 26.12 1.63
C VAL A 94 -7.66 25.21 0.97
N VAL A 95 -8.41 25.79 0.04
CA VAL A 95 -9.32 25.05 -0.82
C VAL A 95 -8.47 24.01 -1.53
N CYS A 96 -8.99 22.79 -1.57
CA CYS A 96 -8.59 21.63 -2.36
C CYS A 96 -8.25 21.96 -3.83
N ALA A 97 -7.17 22.69 -4.05
CA ALA A 97 -6.65 22.97 -5.37
C ALA A 97 -5.97 21.71 -5.89
N ALA A 98 -6.16 21.45 -7.18
CA ALA A 98 -5.43 20.43 -7.92
C ALA A 98 -3.93 20.52 -7.65
N SER A 99 -3.23 19.38 -7.65
CA SER A 99 -1.77 19.38 -7.66
C SER A 99 -1.22 20.17 -8.85
N ASP A 100 -0.17 20.95 -8.65
CA ASP A 100 0.50 21.67 -9.72
C ASP A 100 1.31 20.69 -10.61
N PRO A 101 1.10 20.65 -11.95
CA PRO A 101 1.82 19.72 -12.82
C PRO A 101 3.34 19.87 -12.80
N ALA A 102 3.88 21.08 -12.61
CA ALA A 102 5.33 21.30 -12.58
C ALA A 102 5.94 20.78 -11.26
N GLN A 103 5.23 20.96 -10.14
CA GLN A 103 5.63 20.33 -8.88
C GLN A 103 5.52 18.81 -8.95
N LEU A 104 4.46 18.24 -9.53
CA LEU A 104 4.33 16.79 -9.72
C LEU A 104 5.54 16.21 -10.50
N ARG A 105 5.94 16.85 -11.61
CA ARG A 105 7.14 16.45 -12.36
C ARG A 105 8.40 16.51 -11.50
N SER A 106 8.57 17.57 -10.72
CA SER A 106 9.74 17.72 -9.84
C SER A 106 9.75 16.69 -8.71
N ALA A 107 8.60 16.41 -8.11
CA ALA A 107 8.43 15.38 -7.09
C ALA A 107 8.70 13.98 -7.64
N ARG A 108 8.34 13.70 -8.90
CA ARG A 108 8.69 12.45 -9.56
C ARG A 108 10.20 12.23 -9.59
N GLU A 109 10.98 13.26 -9.95
CA GLU A 109 12.44 13.15 -9.98
C GLU A 109 13.04 12.93 -8.58
N ASP A 110 12.51 13.62 -7.56
CA ASP A 110 12.91 13.38 -6.18
C ASP A 110 12.55 11.96 -5.70
N ILE A 111 11.41 11.42 -6.13
CA ILE A 111 11.02 10.02 -5.84
C ILE A 111 12.00 9.05 -6.52
N LYS A 112 12.40 9.28 -7.78
CA LYS A 112 13.40 8.45 -8.45
C LYS A 112 14.73 8.42 -7.68
N GLU A 113 15.16 9.56 -7.15
CA GLU A 113 16.35 9.63 -6.30
C GLU A 113 16.17 8.89 -4.96
N LEU A 114 15.01 9.05 -4.32
CA LEU A 114 14.66 8.30 -3.11
C LEU A 114 14.71 6.79 -3.36
N LEU A 115 14.19 6.33 -4.49
CA LEU A 115 14.16 4.92 -4.88
C LEU A 115 15.56 4.34 -5.08
N LYS A 116 16.45 5.08 -5.75
CA LYS A 116 17.87 4.70 -5.96
C LYS A 116 18.66 4.60 -4.66
N THR A 117 18.36 5.46 -3.69
CA THR A 117 19.11 5.56 -2.43
C THR A 117 18.60 4.61 -1.35
N THR A 118 17.30 4.32 -1.34
CA THR A 118 16.66 3.57 -0.24
C THR A 118 16.09 2.21 -0.66
N PHE A 119 15.97 1.94 -1.96
CA PHE A 119 15.40 0.71 -2.51
C PHE A 119 13.96 0.45 -2.04
N CYS A 120 13.21 1.51 -1.74
CA CYS A 120 11.88 1.41 -1.15
C CYS A 120 10.73 1.18 -2.16
N HIS A 121 11.01 0.79 -3.41
CA HIS A 121 10.01 0.52 -4.45
C HIS A 121 8.79 -0.26 -3.93
N PRO A 122 8.94 -1.41 -3.25
CA PRO A 122 7.80 -2.24 -2.91
C PRO A 122 6.86 -1.59 -1.88
N ILE A 123 7.40 -0.83 -0.92
CA ILE A 123 6.56 -0.20 0.11
C ILE A 123 5.78 0.99 -0.44
N LEU A 124 6.30 1.68 -1.47
CA LEU A 124 5.57 2.76 -2.15
C LEU A 124 4.45 2.22 -3.03
N VAL A 125 4.66 1.09 -3.71
CA VAL A 125 3.59 0.38 -4.44
C VAL A 125 2.49 -0.04 -3.48
N ARG A 126 2.86 -0.67 -2.35
CA ARG A 126 1.91 -1.04 -1.30
C ARG A 126 1.18 0.17 -0.73
N LEU A 127 1.85 1.30 -0.48
CA LEU A 127 1.21 2.52 0.01
C LEU A 127 0.10 3.01 -0.94
N GLY A 128 0.39 3.08 -2.25
CA GLY A 128 -0.60 3.48 -3.25
C GLY A 128 -1.79 2.52 -3.33
N TRP A 129 -1.52 1.20 -3.31
CA TRP A 129 -2.57 0.17 -3.26
C TRP A 129 -3.46 0.33 -2.02
N HIS A 130 -2.87 0.50 -0.83
CA HIS A 130 -3.63 0.53 0.43
C HIS A 130 -4.51 1.79 0.58
N ASP A 131 -4.12 2.93 0.00
CA ASP A 131 -4.97 4.12 -0.03
C ASP A 131 -6.18 3.88 -0.96
N ALA A 132 -5.95 3.35 -2.16
CA ALA A 132 -6.98 3.10 -3.16
C ALA A 132 -7.92 1.91 -2.83
N GLY A 133 -7.39 0.86 -2.19
CA GLY A 133 -8.08 -0.41 -1.96
C GLY A 133 -9.25 -0.35 -0.97
N THR A 134 -9.41 0.78 -0.27
CA THR A 134 -10.55 0.99 0.65
C THR A 134 -11.84 1.40 -0.09
N TYR A 135 -11.80 1.54 -1.42
CA TYR A 135 -12.95 1.95 -2.21
C TYR A 135 -14.12 0.96 -2.15
N ASP A 136 -15.33 1.51 -2.10
CA ASP A 136 -16.59 0.78 -2.27
C ASP A 136 -17.48 1.46 -3.32
N LYS A 137 -17.69 0.76 -4.44
CA LYS A 137 -18.51 1.25 -5.56
C LYS A 137 -19.99 1.45 -5.24
N LYS A 138 -20.48 0.87 -4.13
CA LYS A 138 -21.88 1.05 -3.68
C LYS A 138 -22.09 2.37 -2.93
N ILE A 139 -21.03 3.04 -2.50
CA ILE A 139 -21.10 4.33 -1.80
C ILE A 139 -20.80 5.44 -2.81
N ALA A 140 -21.79 6.31 -3.08
CA ALA A 140 -21.62 7.38 -4.05
C ALA A 140 -20.80 8.57 -3.51
N GLU A 141 -20.98 8.88 -2.23
CA GLU A 141 -20.51 10.10 -1.58
C GLU A 141 -18.99 10.08 -1.34
N TRP A 142 -18.29 11.14 -1.78
CA TRP A 142 -16.91 11.41 -1.39
C TRP A 142 -16.90 12.19 -0.06
N PRO A 143 -16.02 11.85 0.91
CA PRO A 143 -15.00 10.81 0.87
C PRO A 143 -15.42 9.44 1.44
N LYS A 144 -16.67 9.26 1.91
CA LYS A 144 -17.16 8.03 2.58
C LYS A 144 -16.94 6.74 1.79
N ARG A 145 -16.93 6.85 0.46
CA ARG A 145 -16.64 5.73 -0.45
C ARG A 145 -15.22 5.18 -0.37
N GLY A 146 -14.31 5.82 0.37
CA GLY A 146 -12.90 5.44 0.45
C GLY A 146 -12.15 5.69 -0.86
N GLY A 147 -11.03 5.01 -1.06
CA GLY A 147 -10.21 5.10 -2.25
C GLY A 147 -9.11 6.16 -2.18
N ALA A 148 -8.49 6.46 -3.33
CA ALA A 148 -7.27 7.27 -3.43
C ALA A 148 -7.55 8.75 -3.11
N ASN A 149 -7.58 9.08 -1.83
CA ASN A 149 -7.93 10.40 -1.30
C ASN A 149 -6.96 10.87 -0.20
N GLY A 150 -5.86 10.12 0.00
CA GLY A 150 -4.80 10.46 0.93
C GLY A 150 -5.14 10.24 2.40
N SER A 151 -6.28 9.64 2.74
CA SER A 151 -6.70 9.40 4.13
C SER A 151 -5.71 8.51 4.88
N LEU A 152 -5.02 7.61 4.17
CA LEU A 152 -4.00 6.72 4.72
C LEU A 152 -2.84 7.44 5.43
N ARG A 153 -2.68 8.76 5.26
CA ARG A 153 -1.68 9.53 6.02
C ARG A 153 -2.02 9.69 7.50
N PHE A 154 -3.29 9.52 7.88
CA PHE A 154 -3.73 9.73 9.25
C PHE A 154 -3.47 8.51 10.12
N GLU A 155 -3.12 8.76 11.38
CA GLU A 155 -2.75 7.72 12.35
C GLU A 155 -3.85 6.67 12.56
N ILE A 156 -5.12 7.08 12.52
CA ILE A 156 -6.27 6.17 12.69
C ILE A 156 -6.26 5.06 11.64
N GLU A 157 -6.00 5.40 10.37
CA GLU A 157 -5.98 4.43 9.27
C GLU A 157 -4.63 3.69 9.19
N LEU A 158 -3.51 4.36 9.50
CA LEU A 158 -2.20 3.70 9.60
C LEU A 158 -2.15 2.59 10.66
N LYS A 159 -3.01 2.68 11.69
CA LYS A 159 -3.12 1.68 12.76
C LYS A 159 -3.96 0.45 12.39
N HIS A 160 -4.68 0.47 11.27
CA HIS A 160 -5.36 -0.73 10.77
C HIS A 160 -4.33 -1.85 10.57
N ALA A 161 -4.69 -3.08 10.92
CA ALA A 161 -3.81 -4.24 10.89
C ALA A 161 -3.20 -4.46 9.49
N ALA A 162 -4.01 -4.33 8.44
CA ALA A 162 -3.56 -4.44 7.06
C ALA A 162 -2.53 -3.37 6.67
N ASN A 163 -2.46 -2.23 7.37
CA ASN A 163 -1.57 -1.10 7.09
C ASN A 163 -0.27 -1.13 7.90
N ALA A 164 -0.02 -2.20 8.67
CA ALA A 164 1.19 -2.35 9.47
C ALA A 164 2.47 -2.03 8.67
N GLY A 165 3.27 -1.11 9.21
CA GLY A 165 4.53 -0.64 8.63
C GLY A 165 4.43 0.49 7.58
N LEU A 166 3.24 0.87 7.10
CA LEU A 166 3.10 1.93 6.07
C LEU A 166 3.44 3.33 6.58
N VAL A 167 3.48 3.54 7.90
CA VAL A 167 4.03 4.76 8.49
C VAL A 167 5.47 5.04 8.04
N ASN A 168 6.25 4.01 7.72
CA ASN A 168 7.60 4.19 7.19
C ASN A 168 7.60 4.73 5.76
N ALA A 169 6.66 4.31 4.92
CA ALA A 169 6.50 4.85 3.58
C ALA A 169 6.08 6.33 3.62
N LEU A 170 5.14 6.67 4.52
CA LEU A 170 4.76 8.07 4.75
C LEU A 170 5.96 8.93 5.19
N LYS A 171 6.77 8.44 6.14
CA LYS A 171 7.99 9.13 6.60
C LYS A 171 9.00 9.35 5.47
N LEU A 172 9.18 8.38 4.58
CA LEU A 172 10.07 8.50 3.42
C LEU A 172 9.60 9.59 2.45
N LEU A 173 8.28 9.71 2.26
CA LEU A 173 7.69 10.72 1.36
C LEU A 173 7.53 12.10 2.01
N GLN A 174 7.71 12.24 3.33
CA GLN A 174 7.44 13.49 4.05
C GLN A 174 8.32 14.64 3.57
N SER A 175 9.63 14.40 3.36
CA SER A 175 10.55 15.45 2.88
C SER A 175 10.17 15.98 1.49
N ILE A 176 9.70 15.08 0.61
CA ILE A 176 9.20 15.42 -0.72
C ILE A 176 7.89 16.21 -0.59
N LYS A 177 6.97 15.75 0.27
CA LYS A 177 5.70 16.44 0.52
C LYS A 177 5.88 17.86 1.06
N ASP A 178 6.85 18.06 1.94
CA ASP A 178 7.16 19.35 2.56
C ASP A 178 7.77 20.33 1.53
N LYS A 179 8.57 19.81 0.59
CA LYS A 179 9.15 20.58 -0.52
C LYS A 179 8.09 21.05 -1.52
N TYR A 180 7.01 20.28 -1.70
CA TYR A 180 5.96 20.54 -2.70
C TYR A 180 4.59 20.72 -2.03
N SER A 181 4.35 21.93 -1.53
CA SER A 181 3.13 22.27 -0.79
C SER A 181 1.84 22.14 -1.62
N SER A 182 1.94 22.27 -2.95
CA SER A 182 0.76 22.18 -3.83
C SER A 182 0.37 20.73 -4.18
N ILE A 183 1.23 19.75 -3.96
CA ILE A 183 0.93 18.34 -4.22
C ILE A 183 0.11 17.79 -3.05
N THR A 184 -1.02 17.16 -3.36
CA THR A 184 -1.84 16.44 -2.38
C THR A 184 -1.17 15.12 -1.96
N TYR A 185 -1.44 14.65 -0.75
CA TYR A 185 -0.99 13.31 -0.35
C TYR A 185 -1.58 12.23 -1.25
N ALA A 186 -2.83 12.39 -1.65
CA ALA A 186 -3.52 11.50 -2.59
C ALA A 186 -2.74 11.34 -3.92
N ASP A 187 -2.31 12.45 -4.53
CA ASP A 187 -1.49 12.35 -5.75
C ASP A 187 -0.07 11.87 -5.45
N LEU A 188 0.54 12.27 -4.33
CA LEU A 188 1.90 11.85 -3.98
C LEU A 188 2.01 10.33 -3.79
N PHE A 189 1.03 9.69 -3.16
CA PHE A 189 1.01 8.24 -2.95
C PHE A 189 0.91 7.48 -4.29
N GLN A 190 0.04 7.93 -5.18
CA GLN A 190 -0.13 7.29 -6.48
C GLN A 190 1.03 7.59 -7.43
N LEU A 191 1.62 8.79 -7.36
CA LEU A 191 2.85 9.14 -8.07
C LEU A 191 4.02 8.26 -7.62
N ALA A 192 4.19 8.09 -6.30
CA ALA A 192 5.22 7.25 -5.72
C ALA A 192 5.06 5.78 -6.13
N SER A 193 3.83 5.25 -6.09
CA SER A 193 3.52 3.89 -6.52
C SER A 193 3.84 3.68 -8.01
N ALA A 194 3.33 4.53 -8.89
CA ALA A 194 3.57 4.39 -10.33
C ALA A 194 5.04 4.56 -10.71
N THR A 195 5.74 5.53 -10.09
CA THR A 195 7.18 5.74 -10.30
C THR A 195 7.99 4.52 -9.82
N ALA A 196 7.59 3.91 -8.70
CA ALA A 196 8.25 2.71 -8.19
C ALA A 196 8.11 1.50 -9.12
N ILE A 197 6.98 1.35 -9.82
CA ILE A 197 6.80 0.31 -10.85
C ILE A 197 7.73 0.57 -12.03
N GLU A 198 7.73 1.79 -12.57
CA GLU A 198 8.53 2.15 -13.74
C GLU A 198 10.05 2.04 -13.47
N GLU A 199 10.53 2.54 -12.33
CA GLU A 199 11.95 2.45 -11.96
C GLU A 199 12.39 1.02 -11.61
N ALA A 200 11.45 0.12 -11.27
CA ALA A 200 11.72 -1.30 -11.08
C ALA A 200 11.73 -2.09 -12.41
N GLY A 201 11.59 -1.45 -13.56
CA GLY A 201 11.57 -2.10 -14.88
C GLY A 201 10.18 -2.48 -15.38
N GLY A 202 9.12 -2.10 -14.67
CA GLY A 202 7.74 -2.39 -15.04
C GLY A 202 7.18 -1.48 -16.14
N PRO A 203 5.92 -1.69 -16.53
CA PRO A 203 5.31 -0.93 -17.61
C PRO A 203 5.04 0.53 -17.23
N LYS A 204 5.05 1.42 -18.23
CA LYS A 204 4.54 2.79 -18.05
C LYS A 204 3.04 2.75 -17.77
N ILE A 205 2.63 3.20 -16.58
CA ILE A 205 1.23 3.24 -16.18
C ILE A 205 0.59 4.53 -16.74
N PRO A 206 -0.58 4.47 -17.40
CA PRO A 206 -1.28 5.64 -17.93
C PRO A 206 -1.96 6.45 -16.81
N MET A 207 -1.13 7.13 -16.03
CA MET A 207 -1.54 7.88 -14.84
C MET A 207 -2.18 9.22 -15.19
N LYS A 208 -3.13 9.62 -14.34
CA LYS A 208 -3.60 11.00 -14.22
C LYS A 208 -3.57 11.43 -12.75
N TYR A 209 -3.56 12.75 -12.54
CA TYR A 209 -3.42 13.39 -11.22
C TYR A 209 -4.50 14.45 -11.02
N GLY A 210 -4.39 15.25 -9.96
CA GLY A 210 -5.40 16.22 -9.54
C GLY A 210 -6.32 15.69 -8.46
N ARG A 211 -5.91 14.62 -7.74
CA ARG A 211 -6.70 14.05 -6.64
C ARG A 211 -6.77 15.04 -5.49
N VAL A 212 -7.96 15.15 -4.90
CA VAL A 212 -8.22 15.96 -3.72
C VAL A 212 -7.96 15.16 -2.45
N ASP A 213 -7.20 15.74 -1.51
CA ASP A 213 -7.04 15.20 -0.17
C ASP A 213 -8.34 15.33 0.65
N VAL A 214 -8.63 14.30 1.45
CA VAL A 214 -9.52 14.46 2.61
C VAL A 214 -8.96 15.51 3.58
N SER A 215 -9.81 16.18 4.35
CA SER A 215 -9.40 17.27 5.26
C SER A 215 -8.96 16.80 6.65
N GLY A 216 -9.45 15.66 7.13
CA GLY A 216 -9.25 15.23 8.51
C GLY A 216 -9.43 13.72 8.74
N PRO A 217 -8.96 13.20 9.89
CA PRO A 217 -9.00 11.78 10.24
C PRO A 217 -10.41 11.21 10.37
N GLU A 218 -11.41 12.04 10.66
CA GLU A 218 -12.83 11.66 10.70
C GLU A 218 -13.40 11.24 9.34
N GLN A 219 -12.64 11.45 8.26
CA GLN A 219 -12.98 11.06 6.90
C GLN A 219 -12.28 9.77 6.45
N CYS A 220 -11.45 9.15 7.32
CA CYS A 220 -10.88 7.84 7.05
C CYS A 220 -11.99 6.77 6.95
N PRO A 221 -11.86 5.79 6.04
CA PRO A 221 -12.74 4.64 6.02
C PRO A 221 -12.57 3.79 7.28
N GLU A 222 -13.61 3.07 7.65
CA GLU A 222 -13.52 2.03 8.69
C GLU A 222 -12.56 0.90 8.25
N GLU A 223 -11.93 0.25 9.23
CA GLU A 223 -11.07 -0.91 9.02
C GLU A 223 -11.85 -2.10 8.39
N GLY A 224 -11.13 -3.00 7.73
CA GLY A 224 -11.69 -4.26 7.21
C GLY A 224 -12.07 -4.23 5.74
N ARG A 225 -11.78 -3.14 5.01
CA ARG A 225 -12.01 -3.08 3.56
C ARG A 225 -10.89 -3.72 2.73
N LEU A 226 -9.68 -3.80 3.25
CA LEU A 226 -8.53 -4.40 2.56
C LEU A 226 -8.57 -5.94 2.65
N PRO A 227 -7.96 -6.67 1.68
CA PRO A 227 -7.97 -8.12 1.68
C PRO A 227 -7.14 -8.72 2.82
N ASP A 228 -7.44 -9.97 3.14
CA ASP A 228 -6.74 -10.82 4.09
C ASP A 228 -5.98 -11.84 3.24
N ALA A 229 -4.75 -12.17 3.64
CA ALA A 229 -3.88 -13.10 2.93
C ALA A 229 -4.22 -14.58 3.18
N GLY A 230 -4.87 -14.91 4.32
CA GLY A 230 -5.23 -16.28 4.71
C GLY A 230 -6.69 -16.47 5.11
N PRO A 231 -7.67 -16.01 4.32
CA PRO A 231 -9.08 -16.24 4.60
C PRO A 231 -9.44 -17.72 4.39
N PRO A 232 -10.53 -18.23 4.99
CA PRO A 232 -10.96 -19.62 4.80
C PRO A 232 -11.30 -19.99 3.33
N SER A 233 -11.70 -19.00 2.52
CA SER A 233 -11.96 -19.16 1.09
C SER A 233 -11.26 -18.05 0.31
N PRO A 234 -9.99 -18.23 -0.09
CA PRO A 234 -9.20 -17.19 -0.75
C PRO A 234 -9.83 -16.63 -2.02
N ALA A 235 -10.30 -17.48 -2.94
CA ALA A 235 -10.91 -16.99 -4.18
C ALA A 235 -12.20 -16.19 -3.93
N GLY A 236 -13.07 -16.70 -3.06
CA GLY A 236 -14.30 -16.01 -2.68
C GLY A 236 -14.01 -14.68 -1.98
N HIS A 237 -12.99 -14.63 -1.13
CA HIS A 237 -12.55 -13.42 -0.44
C HIS A 237 -12.02 -12.36 -1.42
N LEU A 238 -11.11 -12.75 -2.34
CA LEU A 238 -10.58 -11.86 -3.36
C LEU A 238 -11.72 -11.28 -4.20
N ARG A 239 -12.67 -12.10 -4.68
CA ARG A 239 -13.85 -11.60 -5.40
C ARG A 239 -14.69 -10.65 -4.54
N ASN A 240 -14.97 -10.99 -3.28
CA ASN A 240 -15.75 -10.11 -2.40
C ASN A 240 -15.11 -8.72 -2.24
N VAL A 241 -13.80 -8.67 -2.05
CA VAL A 241 -13.04 -7.44 -1.83
C VAL A 241 -12.89 -6.63 -3.13
N PHE A 242 -12.44 -7.26 -4.21
CA PHE A 242 -12.15 -6.56 -5.47
C PHE A 242 -13.43 -6.24 -6.27
N TYR A 243 -14.46 -7.08 -6.22
CA TYR A 243 -15.73 -6.76 -6.86
C TYR A 243 -16.42 -5.59 -6.17
N ARG A 244 -16.24 -5.41 -4.85
CA ARG A 244 -16.68 -4.19 -4.13
C ARG A 244 -15.97 -2.95 -4.68
N MET A 245 -14.69 -3.06 -5.02
CA MET A 245 -13.94 -1.98 -5.68
C MET A 245 -14.36 -1.75 -7.14
N GLY A 246 -15.04 -2.72 -7.76
CA GLY A 246 -15.40 -2.65 -9.19
C GLY A 246 -14.30 -3.17 -10.12
N LEU A 247 -13.44 -4.04 -9.58
CA LEU A 247 -12.40 -4.74 -10.33
C LEU A 247 -12.86 -6.16 -10.66
N ASP A 248 -12.48 -6.68 -11.81
CA ASP A 248 -12.84 -8.03 -12.30
C ASP A 248 -11.75 -9.09 -12.03
N ASP A 249 -12.00 -10.34 -12.45
CA ASP A 249 -11.06 -11.45 -12.24
C ASP A 249 -9.70 -11.26 -12.94
N LYS A 250 -9.68 -10.61 -14.12
CA LYS A 250 -8.44 -10.30 -14.83
C LYS A 250 -7.61 -9.29 -14.04
N GLU A 251 -8.27 -8.25 -13.54
CA GLU A 251 -7.65 -7.18 -12.77
C GLU A 251 -7.17 -7.68 -11.40
N ILE A 252 -7.89 -8.60 -10.75
CA ILE A 252 -7.43 -9.29 -9.53
C ILE A 252 -6.09 -9.96 -9.79
N VAL A 253 -6.02 -10.83 -10.80
CA VAL A 253 -4.81 -11.62 -11.08
C VAL A 253 -3.65 -10.72 -11.52
N ALA A 254 -3.92 -9.73 -12.37
CA ALA A 254 -2.89 -8.78 -12.81
C ALA A 254 -2.33 -8.01 -11.61
N LEU A 255 -3.18 -7.41 -10.77
CA LEU A 255 -2.74 -6.61 -9.63
C LEU A 255 -2.00 -7.42 -8.56
N SER A 256 -2.36 -8.70 -8.36
CA SER A 256 -1.57 -9.61 -7.51
C SER A 256 -0.13 -9.77 -7.99
N GLY A 257 0.14 -9.60 -9.29
CA GLY A 257 1.48 -9.57 -9.87
C GLY A 257 2.40 -8.51 -9.26
N ALA A 258 1.87 -7.49 -8.56
CA ALA A 258 2.67 -6.55 -7.80
C ALA A 258 3.53 -7.22 -6.70
N HIS A 259 3.16 -8.43 -6.24
CA HIS A 259 3.97 -9.24 -5.34
C HIS A 259 5.30 -9.71 -5.96
N THR A 260 5.52 -9.52 -7.26
CA THR A 260 6.86 -9.62 -7.85
C THR A 260 7.86 -8.66 -7.19
N LEU A 261 7.36 -7.56 -6.60
CA LEU A 261 8.15 -6.63 -5.81
C LEU A 261 8.00 -6.88 -4.31
N GLY A 262 9.14 -6.92 -3.63
CA GLY A 262 9.23 -6.89 -2.20
C GLY A 262 9.04 -8.23 -1.51
N ARG A 263 8.57 -8.14 -0.28
CA ARG A 263 8.62 -9.22 0.71
C ARG A 263 7.64 -8.99 1.84
N SER A 264 7.15 -10.08 2.40
CA SER A 264 6.42 -10.07 3.66
C SER A 264 7.37 -10.15 4.86
N ARG A 265 6.89 -9.69 6.01
CA ARG A 265 7.63 -9.63 7.27
C ARG A 265 6.72 -10.08 8.41
N PRO A 266 7.11 -11.07 9.23
CA PRO A 266 6.26 -11.58 10.30
C PRO A 266 5.93 -10.52 11.36
N GLU A 267 6.82 -9.58 11.62
CA GLU A 267 6.58 -8.45 12.55
C GLU A 267 5.63 -7.38 11.99
N ARG A 268 5.21 -7.49 10.72
CA ARG A 268 4.23 -6.59 10.10
C ARG A 268 2.91 -7.31 9.87
N SER A 269 2.89 -8.24 8.92
CA SER A 269 1.66 -8.92 8.50
C SER A 269 1.42 -10.23 9.25
N GLY A 270 2.42 -10.75 9.96
CA GLY A 270 2.42 -12.11 10.51
C GLY A 270 2.88 -13.18 9.51
N TRP A 271 3.11 -12.82 8.24
CA TRP A 271 3.44 -13.78 7.18
C TRP A 271 4.92 -13.78 6.79
N GLY A 272 5.40 -14.96 6.41
CA GLY A 272 6.74 -15.20 5.89
C GLY A 272 7.81 -15.46 6.96
N LYS A 273 8.97 -15.93 6.53
CA LYS A 273 10.16 -16.11 7.37
C LYS A 273 10.74 -14.76 7.81
N ALA A 274 11.49 -14.77 8.92
CA ALA A 274 12.20 -13.58 9.42
C ALA A 274 13.28 -13.09 8.44
N GLU A 275 13.90 -13.99 7.68
CA GLU A 275 14.86 -13.71 6.61
C GLU A 275 15.03 -14.94 5.71
N THR A 276 15.68 -14.76 4.55
CA THR A 276 16.03 -15.81 3.59
C THR A 276 17.37 -15.49 2.92
N LYS A 277 17.89 -16.44 2.13
CA LYS A 277 19.08 -16.23 1.28
C LYS A 277 18.93 -15.09 0.25
N TYR A 278 17.72 -14.61 -0.01
CA TYR A 278 17.46 -13.50 -0.96
C TYR A 278 17.34 -12.14 -0.28
N THR A 279 17.21 -12.11 1.04
CA THR A 279 16.77 -10.92 1.79
C THR A 279 17.66 -10.59 2.99
N ASN A 280 18.56 -11.49 3.37
CA ASN A 280 19.52 -11.37 4.48
C ASN A 280 20.50 -10.19 4.30
N ASP A 281 20.88 -9.87 3.07
CA ASP A 281 21.92 -8.85 2.80
C ASP A 281 21.39 -7.55 2.17
N GLY A 282 20.05 -7.41 2.06
CA GLY A 282 19.44 -6.24 1.42
C GLY A 282 19.39 -6.34 -0.12
N PRO A 283 19.41 -5.22 -0.86
CA PRO A 283 19.67 -3.85 -0.40
C PRO A 283 18.50 -3.25 0.43
N GLY A 284 18.70 -2.05 0.98
CA GLY A 284 17.79 -1.48 1.98
C GLY A 284 17.82 -2.26 3.31
N ALA A 285 16.74 -2.21 4.09
CA ALA A 285 16.68 -2.94 5.36
C ALA A 285 16.58 -4.46 5.12
N PRO A 286 17.49 -5.31 5.62
CA PRO A 286 17.45 -6.77 5.40
C PRO A 286 16.28 -7.47 6.14
N GLY A 287 16.05 -8.75 5.82
CA GLY A 287 15.02 -9.62 6.43
C GLY A 287 13.67 -9.66 5.71
N GLY A 288 12.76 -10.51 6.15
CA GLY A 288 11.51 -10.87 5.47
C GLY A 288 11.68 -11.94 4.39
N GLN A 289 10.57 -12.35 3.79
CA GLN A 289 10.52 -13.39 2.74
C GLN A 289 9.87 -12.84 1.47
N SER A 290 10.58 -12.88 0.35
CA SER A 290 10.10 -12.41 -0.96
C SER A 290 9.31 -13.49 -1.70
N TRP A 291 8.46 -13.07 -2.64
CA TRP A 291 7.79 -13.99 -3.57
C TRP A 291 8.70 -14.39 -4.73
N THR A 292 9.65 -13.53 -5.08
CA THR A 292 10.58 -13.73 -6.19
C THR A 292 12.02 -13.59 -5.72
N VAL A 293 12.94 -14.15 -6.50
CA VAL A 293 14.40 -14.01 -6.27
C VAL A 293 14.82 -12.55 -6.41
N GLN A 294 14.43 -11.91 -7.50
CA GLN A 294 14.77 -10.53 -7.83
C GLN A 294 13.65 -9.59 -7.38
N TRP A 295 13.39 -9.51 -6.08
CA TRP A 295 12.27 -8.77 -5.49
C TRP A 295 12.31 -7.23 -5.65
N LEU A 296 13.28 -6.70 -6.39
CA LEU A 296 13.33 -5.30 -6.83
C LEU A 296 13.15 -5.13 -8.34
N ASN A 297 12.99 -6.21 -9.09
CA ASN A 297 12.71 -6.21 -10.51
C ASN A 297 11.21 -6.48 -10.72
N PHE A 298 10.54 -5.62 -11.48
CA PHE A 298 9.16 -5.83 -11.87
C PHE A 298 9.11 -6.62 -13.16
N ASP A 299 8.77 -7.90 -13.06
CA ASP A 299 8.68 -8.85 -14.16
C ASP A 299 7.56 -9.87 -13.89
N ASN A 300 7.38 -10.87 -14.76
CA ASN A 300 6.36 -11.90 -14.57
C ASN A 300 6.78 -13.08 -13.67
N SER A 301 7.93 -13.01 -12.99
CA SER A 301 8.48 -14.12 -12.19
C SER A 301 7.54 -14.55 -11.08
N TYR A 302 6.78 -13.63 -10.48
CA TYR A 302 5.75 -13.95 -9.50
C TYR A 302 4.84 -15.09 -9.95
N PHE A 303 4.30 -15.04 -11.18
CA PHE A 303 3.38 -16.07 -11.66
C PHE A 303 4.08 -17.40 -11.90
N ARG A 304 5.35 -17.38 -12.33
CA ARG A 304 6.15 -18.61 -12.51
C ARG A 304 6.47 -19.25 -11.15
N ASP A 305 6.94 -18.44 -10.20
CA ASP A 305 7.42 -18.89 -8.90
C ASP A 305 6.28 -19.49 -8.06
N ILE A 306 5.10 -18.85 -8.01
CA ILE A 306 3.94 -19.38 -7.27
C ILE A 306 3.29 -20.60 -7.95
N LYS A 307 3.40 -20.73 -9.29
CA LYS A 307 2.93 -21.90 -10.04
C LYS A 307 3.81 -23.12 -9.76
N GLU A 308 5.12 -22.92 -9.72
CA GLU A 308 6.08 -24.00 -9.51
C GLU A 308 6.15 -24.42 -8.05
N GLY A 309 6.19 -23.48 -7.11
CA GLY A 309 6.20 -23.74 -5.67
C GLY A 309 7.37 -24.61 -5.18
N LYS A 310 8.54 -24.49 -5.83
CA LYS A 310 9.69 -25.37 -5.55
C LYS A 310 10.73 -24.78 -4.60
N ASP A 311 10.88 -23.46 -4.54
CA ASP A 311 11.84 -22.82 -3.65
C ASP A 311 11.18 -22.46 -2.32
N GLU A 312 11.59 -23.15 -1.26
CA GLU A 312 11.06 -22.99 0.11
C GLU A 312 11.33 -21.61 0.71
N ASP A 313 12.25 -20.83 0.14
CA ASP A 313 12.53 -19.46 0.53
C ASP A 313 11.66 -18.44 -0.19
N LEU A 314 10.90 -18.84 -1.22
CA LEU A 314 9.91 -17.98 -1.86
C LEU A 314 8.56 -18.12 -1.16
N LEU A 315 7.93 -16.99 -0.89
CA LEU A 315 6.64 -16.91 -0.22
C LEU A 315 5.50 -17.24 -1.19
N ILE A 316 4.54 -18.02 -0.71
CA ILE A 316 3.24 -18.22 -1.36
C ILE A 316 2.17 -18.09 -0.28
N LEU A 317 1.39 -17.01 -0.32
CA LEU A 317 0.23 -16.86 0.56
C LEU A 317 -0.95 -17.71 0.03
N PRO A 318 -1.93 -18.04 0.88
CA PRO A 318 -3.17 -18.68 0.42
C PRO A 318 -3.86 -17.90 -0.72
N THR A 319 -3.83 -16.56 -0.69
CA THR A 319 -4.35 -15.72 -1.78
C THR A 319 -3.50 -15.69 -3.05
N ASP A 320 -2.21 -16.08 -2.98
CA ASP A 320 -1.38 -16.24 -4.18
C ASP A 320 -1.61 -17.62 -4.80
N ALA A 321 -1.61 -18.68 -3.98
CA ALA A 321 -1.84 -20.05 -4.42
C ALA A 321 -3.16 -20.19 -5.19
N VAL A 322 -4.22 -19.53 -4.70
CA VAL A 322 -5.55 -19.65 -5.29
C VAL A 322 -5.64 -19.13 -6.72
N LEU A 323 -4.68 -18.31 -7.18
CA LEU A 323 -4.64 -17.81 -8.55
C LEU A 323 -4.43 -18.93 -9.57
N PHE A 324 -3.82 -20.06 -9.17
CA PHE A 324 -3.64 -21.26 -10.00
C PHE A 324 -4.60 -22.40 -9.64
N GLU A 325 -5.41 -22.26 -8.59
CA GLU A 325 -6.41 -23.25 -8.16
C GLU A 325 -7.83 -22.93 -8.66
N ASP A 326 -8.20 -21.64 -8.67
CA ASP A 326 -9.50 -21.19 -9.15
C ASP A 326 -9.57 -21.22 -10.68
N SER A 327 -10.65 -21.78 -11.23
CA SER A 327 -10.77 -22.03 -12.67
C SER A 327 -10.79 -20.76 -13.54
N HIS A 328 -11.22 -19.62 -13.00
CA HIS A 328 -11.25 -18.35 -13.74
C HIS A 328 -9.95 -17.58 -13.58
N PHE A 329 -9.40 -17.53 -12.37
CA PHE A 329 -8.11 -16.87 -12.14
C PHE A 329 -6.97 -17.56 -12.90
N LYS A 330 -6.98 -18.89 -12.92
CA LYS A 330 -5.95 -19.70 -13.55
C LYS A 330 -5.73 -19.35 -15.03
N VAL A 331 -6.79 -19.01 -15.75
CA VAL A 331 -6.69 -18.59 -17.17
C VAL A 331 -5.78 -17.37 -17.34
N HIS A 332 -5.89 -16.40 -16.44
CA HIS A 332 -5.06 -15.19 -16.46
C HIS A 332 -3.66 -15.47 -15.89
N ALA A 333 -3.57 -16.26 -14.81
CA ALA A 333 -2.30 -16.56 -14.15
C ALA A 333 -1.37 -17.38 -15.06
N GLU A 334 -1.90 -18.37 -15.79
CA GLU A 334 -1.15 -19.13 -16.78
C GLU A 334 -0.70 -18.24 -17.95
N LYS A 335 -1.58 -17.39 -18.46
CA LYS A 335 -1.24 -16.40 -19.49
C LYS A 335 -0.07 -15.52 -19.06
N TYR A 336 -0.13 -14.94 -17.86
CA TYR A 336 0.92 -14.03 -17.39
C TYR A 336 2.24 -14.74 -17.07
N ALA A 337 2.20 -16.02 -16.66
CA ALA A 337 3.42 -16.81 -16.47
C ALA A 337 4.18 -17.08 -17.79
N GLU A 338 3.46 -17.13 -18.92
CA GLU A 338 4.01 -17.43 -20.25
C GLU A 338 4.30 -16.17 -21.09
N ASP A 339 3.55 -15.08 -20.85
CA ASP A 339 3.58 -13.86 -21.66
C ASP A 339 3.68 -12.62 -20.75
N GLU A 340 4.91 -12.12 -20.60
CA GLU A 340 5.20 -10.92 -19.82
C GLU A 340 4.62 -9.65 -20.44
N ASP A 341 4.59 -9.53 -21.77
CA ASP A 341 4.02 -8.36 -22.44
C ASP A 341 2.51 -8.26 -22.18
N ALA A 342 1.82 -9.40 -22.20
CA ALA A 342 0.41 -9.48 -21.81
C ALA A 342 0.20 -9.10 -20.34
N PHE A 343 1.06 -9.57 -19.44
CA PHE A 343 1.02 -9.17 -18.04
C PHE A 343 1.21 -7.65 -17.89
N PHE A 344 2.25 -7.10 -18.51
CA PHE A 344 2.58 -5.67 -18.43
C PHE A 344 1.43 -4.80 -18.94
N LYS A 345 0.82 -5.18 -20.06
CA LYS A 345 -0.34 -4.47 -20.60
C LYS A 345 -1.52 -4.50 -19.63
N ASP A 346 -1.92 -5.68 -19.17
CA ASP A 346 -3.08 -5.83 -18.28
C ASP A 346 -2.81 -5.22 -16.89
N TYR A 347 -1.57 -5.27 -16.40
CA TYR A 347 -1.13 -4.63 -15.14
C TYR A 347 -1.20 -3.11 -15.22
N ALA A 348 -0.67 -2.50 -16.30
CA ALA A 348 -0.69 -1.05 -16.47
C ALA A 348 -2.13 -0.50 -16.49
N GLU A 349 -3.04 -1.18 -17.19
CA GLU A 349 -4.46 -0.83 -17.23
C GLU A 349 -5.12 -0.97 -15.85
N ALA A 350 -4.89 -2.09 -15.16
CA ALA A 350 -5.49 -2.36 -13.85
C ALA A 350 -4.94 -1.42 -12.76
N HIS A 351 -3.63 -1.14 -12.75
CA HIS A 351 -3.00 -0.20 -11.80
C HIS A 351 -3.53 1.22 -12.02
N ALA A 352 -3.62 1.68 -13.27
CA ALA A 352 -4.21 2.98 -13.56
C ALA A 352 -5.66 3.06 -13.07
N LYS A 353 -6.49 2.04 -13.32
CA LYS A 353 -7.88 1.99 -12.85
C LYS A 353 -7.95 2.02 -11.32
N LEU A 354 -7.18 1.17 -10.65
CA LEU A 354 -7.04 1.14 -9.19
C LEU A 354 -6.69 2.51 -8.63
N SER A 355 -5.65 3.16 -9.16
CA SER A 355 -5.14 4.43 -8.64
C SER A 355 -6.21 5.54 -8.68
N ASN A 356 -7.24 5.40 -9.51
CA ASN A 356 -8.33 6.35 -9.68
C ASN A 356 -9.57 6.01 -8.83
N LEU A 357 -9.63 4.85 -8.19
CA LEU A 357 -10.79 4.41 -7.42
C LEU A 357 -11.10 5.36 -6.28
N GLY A 358 -12.37 5.76 -6.16
CA GLY A 358 -12.89 6.62 -5.10
C GLY A 358 -12.40 8.07 -5.11
N ALA A 359 -11.35 8.39 -5.86
CA ALA A 359 -10.77 9.73 -5.94
C ALA A 359 -11.79 10.78 -6.40
N LYS A 360 -11.67 11.99 -5.84
CA LYS A 360 -12.29 13.20 -6.39
C LYS A 360 -11.18 13.98 -7.07
N PHE A 361 -11.36 14.31 -8.34
CA PHE A 361 -10.40 15.11 -9.10
C PHE A 361 -10.83 16.58 -9.16
N ASN A 362 -9.84 17.46 -9.22
CA ASN A 362 -9.99 18.87 -9.56
C ASN A 362 -8.91 19.18 -10.62
N PRO A 363 -9.25 19.59 -11.86
CA PRO A 363 -10.60 19.56 -12.44
C PRO A 363 -11.15 18.12 -12.52
N PRO A 364 -12.47 17.91 -12.72
CA PRO A 364 -13.11 16.59 -12.66
C PRO A 364 -12.50 15.52 -13.57
N GLU A 365 -11.97 15.91 -14.73
CA GLU A 365 -11.27 15.05 -15.69
C GLU A 365 -9.91 14.55 -15.18
N GLY A 366 -9.29 15.28 -14.24
CA GLY A 366 -7.91 15.12 -13.80
C GLY A 366 -6.92 15.90 -14.68
N ILE A 367 -5.64 15.82 -14.33
CA ILE A 367 -4.54 16.45 -15.07
C ILE A 367 -3.52 15.40 -15.51
N SER A 368 -2.88 15.65 -16.65
CA SER A 368 -1.72 14.90 -17.14
C SER A 368 -0.42 15.63 -16.76
N MET A 369 0.62 14.88 -16.42
CA MET A 369 1.97 15.46 -16.23
C MET A 369 2.69 15.71 -17.55
N ASP A 370 2.32 14.96 -18.59
CA ASP A 370 3.00 14.87 -19.88
C ASP A 370 2.35 15.78 -20.95
N ASP A 371 1.19 16.38 -20.67
CA ASP A 371 0.56 17.35 -21.57
C ASP A 371 1.40 18.64 -21.61
N ASP A 372 1.82 18.97 -22.83
CA ASP A 372 2.92 19.86 -23.18
C ASP A 372 2.73 21.33 -22.73
N ASP A 373 3.79 21.84 -22.09
CA ASP A 373 3.99 23.26 -21.72
C ASP A 373 4.79 23.98 -22.82
N SER A 374 4.57 23.63 -24.10
CA SER A 374 5.24 24.26 -25.26
C SER A 374 4.89 25.73 -25.47
N ASN A 375 4.22 26.37 -24.51
CA ASN A 375 3.94 27.80 -24.58
C ASN A 375 4.19 28.59 -23.28
N LYS A 376 4.95 28.06 -22.30
CA LYS A 376 5.42 28.87 -21.18
C LYS A 376 6.95 28.86 -21.10
N THR A 377 7.55 29.91 -21.65
CA THR A 377 8.94 30.28 -21.36
C THR A 377 9.06 30.62 -19.88
N VAL A 378 9.29 29.62 -19.03
CA VAL A 378 9.72 29.84 -17.65
C VAL A 378 11.20 30.19 -17.70
N THR A 379 11.51 31.48 -17.54
CA THR A 379 12.87 31.95 -17.30
C THR A 379 13.40 31.30 -16.03
N ARG A 380 14.21 30.25 -16.19
CA ARG A 380 14.97 29.65 -15.09
C ARG A 380 15.96 30.71 -14.59
N LYS A 381 15.80 31.18 -13.35
CA LYS A 381 16.88 31.89 -12.66
C LYS A 381 17.98 30.85 -12.37
N PRO A 382 19.25 31.13 -12.69
CA PRO A 382 20.34 30.23 -12.38
C PRO A 382 20.51 30.13 -10.86
N PHE A 383 20.62 28.90 -10.37
CA PHE A 383 20.99 28.59 -9.00
C PHE A 383 22.45 29.00 -8.78
N VAL A 384 22.69 30.01 -7.94
CA VAL A 384 24.02 30.34 -7.43
C VAL A 384 24.20 29.58 -6.14
N ALA A 385 25.05 28.56 -6.15
CA ALA A 385 25.45 27.84 -4.94
C ALA A 385 26.30 28.79 -4.08
N GLU A 386 25.71 29.35 -3.02
CA GLU A 386 26.45 30.14 -2.06
C GLU A 386 27.30 29.19 -1.20
N SER A 387 28.61 29.32 -1.31
CA SER A 387 29.58 28.49 -0.60
C SER A 387 29.56 28.85 0.89
N ILE A 388 29.00 27.97 1.73
CA ILE A 388 29.16 28.08 3.19
C ILE A 388 30.61 27.75 3.53
N LYS A 389 31.45 28.79 3.67
CA LYS A 389 32.77 28.68 4.31
C LYS A 389 32.58 28.77 5.83
N ILE A 390 32.67 27.65 6.52
CA ILE A 390 32.87 27.62 7.98
C ILE A 390 34.29 28.12 8.24
N GLN A 391 34.43 29.33 8.79
CA GLN A 391 35.72 29.83 9.27
C GLN A 391 35.93 29.37 10.71
N TYR A 392 36.99 28.57 10.92
CA TYR A 392 37.62 28.43 12.22
C TYR A 392 38.45 29.70 12.48
N GLU A 393 38.04 30.52 13.47
CA GLU A 393 38.88 31.63 13.95
C GLU A 393 40.03 31.07 14.81
N TYR A 394 41.25 31.17 14.29
CA TYR A 394 42.48 31.05 15.06
C TYR A 394 42.89 32.47 15.51
N ARG A 395 42.82 32.77 16.82
CA ARG A 395 43.30 34.04 17.37
C ARG A 395 44.82 33.95 17.64
N PRO A 396 45.65 34.86 17.07
CA PRO A 396 47.07 34.94 17.43
C PRO A 396 47.26 35.66 18.77
N LEU A 397 48.21 35.16 19.56
CA LEU A 397 48.65 35.76 20.82
C LEU A 397 49.41 37.07 20.54
N ALA A 398 48.92 38.18 21.11
CA ALA A 398 49.66 39.43 21.19
C ALA A 398 50.63 39.38 22.38
N SER A 399 51.89 39.69 22.09
CA SER A 399 53.01 39.82 23.01
C SER A 399 52.73 40.84 24.11
N ILE A 400 52.77 40.40 25.37
CA ILE A 400 52.87 41.27 26.55
C ILE A 400 54.27 41.10 27.14
N SER A 401 54.97 42.23 27.25
CA SER A 401 56.34 42.37 27.74
C SER A 401 56.52 41.83 29.16
N PHE A 402 57.64 41.13 29.36
CA PHE A 402 58.19 40.78 30.67
C PHE A 402 58.61 42.04 31.43
N VAL A 403 58.02 42.25 32.61
CA VAL A 403 58.63 43.01 33.71
C VAL A 403 59.00 42.00 34.77
N ALA A 404 60.30 41.78 34.97
CA ALA A 404 60.83 41.01 36.09
C ALA A 404 61.38 41.98 37.13
N GLN A 405 60.87 41.92 38.37
CA GLN A 405 61.62 42.35 39.55
C GLN A 405 61.10 41.69 40.84
N SER A 406 61.89 40.71 41.29
CA SER A 406 62.35 40.40 42.66
C SER A 406 61.39 40.39 43.87
N ASN A 407 61.24 39.19 44.43
CA ASN A 407 61.51 38.79 45.82
C ASN A 407 61.58 39.87 46.93
N ARG A 408 60.72 39.74 47.96
CA ARG A 408 61.01 39.39 49.38
C ARG A 408 60.09 40.09 50.39
N LEU A 409 59.69 39.29 51.41
CA LEU A 409 59.34 39.65 52.80
C LEU A 409 58.05 40.51 52.96
N ASN A 410 57.20 40.36 53.98
CA ASN A 410 57.41 39.87 55.33
C ASN A 410 56.06 39.52 55.98
N LEU A 411 56.10 38.65 56.99
CA LEU A 411 55.03 38.44 57.97
C LEU A 411 54.71 39.74 58.73
N GLN A 412 53.46 39.89 59.15
CA GLN A 412 53.05 40.47 60.43
C GLN A 412 51.69 39.85 60.80
N THR A 413 51.70 38.89 61.73
CA THR A 413 51.28 39.00 63.15
C THR A 413 49.78 38.86 63.34
#